data_AF-A0A8C8RT66-F1
#
_entry.id   AF-A0A8C8RT66-F1
#
_cell.length_a   1.000
_cell.length_b   1.000
_cell.length_c   1.000
_cell.angle_alpha   90.00
_cell.angle_beta   90.00
_cell.angle_gamma   90.00
#
_symmetry.space_group_name_H-M   'P 1'
#
loop_
_entity.id
_entity.type
_entity.pdbx_description
1 polymer ?
#
loop_
_entity_poly.entity_id
_entity_poly.type
_entity_poly.pdbx_seq_one_letter_code
_entity_poly.pdbx_strand_id
1 'polypeptide(L)'
;MKQILFLLGLIASSIQIEDNKIPSLCSGQPGIPGAPGLHGSQGLPGRDGRDGRDGTAGMQGEKGEFGPPGVPGPRGDSGSPGINGLNGEKGAQGECAVAPRSAFTAKRSESRSPPLADQPICFDIVLINEQGHYDANTGKFTCEIPGVYYFAVHATVYRTSLQFDIMKNGHSVASFFQFYGNWPKPTSLSGGALVRLEPEDEVWVQVGVGDYIGFYSSIKTDSTFTGFLVYSYWQNSAVFA
;
A
#
# COMPACT_ATOMS: atom_id res chain seq x y z
N MET A 1 39.73 6.40 -49.38
CA MET A 1 39.81 7.20 -48.15
C MET A 1 38.61 8.14 -48.10
N LYS A 2 37.67 7.90 -47.19
CA LYS A 2 36.75 8.91 -46.62
C LYS A 2 36.09 8.29 -45.40
N GLN A 3 36.21 9.01 -44.29
CA GLN A 3 36.09 8.56 -42.93
C GLN A 3 34.68 8.09 -42.54
N ILE A 4 34.70 7.02 -41.76
CA ILE A 4 33.64 6.56 -40.85
C ILE A 4 33.40 7.65 -39.80
N LEU A 5 32.18 8.15 -39.71
CA LEU A 5 31.73 9.02 -38.62
C LEU A 5 30.78 8.20 -37.73
N PHE A 6 31.33 7.57 -36.69
CA PHE A 6 30.54 6.94 -35.63
C PHE A 6 29.94 8.04 -34.76
N LEU A 7 28.63 8.22 -34.85
CA LEU A 7 27.87 9.07 -33.95
C LEU A 7 27.75 8.33 -32.60
N LEU A 8 28.58 8.69 -31.62
CA LEU A 8 28.38 8.23 -30.23
C LEU A 8 27.13 8.93 -29.68
N GLY A 9 26.04 8.16 -29.57
CA GLY A 9 24.84 8.57 -28.84
C GLY A 9 25.16 8.71 -27.36
N LEU A 10 25.15 9.94 -26.85
CA LEU A 10 25.06 10.23 -25.43
C LEU A 10 23.67 9.83 -24.97
N ILE A 11 23.56 8.62 -24.42
CA ILE A 11 22.39 8.16 -23.69
C ILE A 11 22.33 9.02 -22.44
N ALA A 12 21.39 9.96 -22.37
CA ALA A 12 21.08 10.65 -21.14
C ALA A 12 20.49 9.62 -20.19
N SER A 13 21.32 9.11 -19.27
CA SER A 13 20.88 8.30 -18.15
C SER A 13 19.88 9.15 -17.36
N SER A 14 18.59 8.84 -17.46
CA SER A 14 17.60 9.30 -16.51
C SER A 14 18.12 8.93 -15.13
N ILE A 15 18.43 9.92 -14.31
CA ILE A 15 18.70 9.71 -12.89
C ILE A 15 17.40 9.14 -12.33
N GLN A 16 17.32 7.82 -12.21
CA GLN A 16 16.34 7.19 -11.34
C GLN A 16 16.68 7.68 -9.95
N ILE A 17 15.91 8.64 -9.44
CA ILE A 17 15.89 8.95 -8.02
C ILE A 17 15.50 7.61 -7.38
N GLU A 18 16.47 6.95 -6.74
CA GLU A 18 16.19 5.76 -5.93
C GLU A 18 15.04 6.15 -5.01
N ASP A 19 13.92 5.46 -5.17
CA ASP A 19 12.77 5.58 -4.28
C ASP A 19 13.32 5.56 -2.86
N ASN A 20 13.19 6.69 -2.16
CA ASN A 20 13.45 6.75 -0.73
C ASN A 20 12.77 5.53 -0.14
N LYS A 21 13.56 4.59 0.40
CA LYS A 21 13.08 3.39 1.07
C LYS A 21 12.13 3.83 2.17
N ILE A 22 10.84 3.97 1.82
CA ILE A 22 9.76 4.01 2.79
C ILE A 22 9.85 2.64 3.46
N PRO A 23 10.11 2.57 4.78
CA PRO A 23 10.19 1.30 5.46
C PRO A 23 8.86 0.58 5.26
N SER A 24 8.93 -0.52 4.50
CA SER A 24 7.81 -1.39 4.20
C SER A 24 7.14 -1.85 5.49
N LEU A 25 5.86 -1.55 5.68
CA LEU A 25 5.04 -2.11 6.75
C LEU A 25 4.62 -3.54 6.37
N CYS A 26 5.58 -4.47 6.42
CA CYS A 26 5.32 -5.89 6.20
C CYS A 26 4.73 -6.50 7.48
N SER A 27 3.40 -6.54 7.62
CA SER A 27 2.75 -7.30 8.70
C SER A 27 2.38 -8.69 8.20
N GLY A 28 3.09 -9.73 8.68
CA GLY A 28 2.72 -11.13 8.44
C GLY A 28 1.58 -11.58 9.37
N GLN A 29 0.90 -12.68 9.02
CA GLN A 29 -0.09 -13.29 9.91
C GLN A 29 0.61 -13.99 11.09
N PRO A 30 0.03 -13.97 12.31
CA PRO A 30 0.51 -14.81 13.41
C PRO A 30 0.49 -16.29 13.01
N GLY A 31 1.54 -17.04 13.40
CA GLY A 31 1.56 -18.49 13.20
C GLY A 31 0.47 -19.21 14.00
N ILE A 32 0.09 -20.41 13.56
CA ILE A 32 -0.88 -21.24 14.27
C ILE A 32 -0.18 -21.84 15.51
N PRO A 33 -0.80 -21.81 16.71
CA PRO A 33 -0.23 -22.47 17.89
C PRO A 33 0.02 -23.96 17.66
N GLY A 34 1.13 -24.46 18.20
CA GLY A 34 1.48 -25.88 18.13
C GLY A 34 0.48 -26.78 18.86
N ALA A 35 0.39 -28.04 18.46
CA ALA A 35 -0.47 -29.02 19.12
C ALA A 35 0.05 -29.36 20.53
N PRO A 36 -0.82 -29.62 21.53
CA PRO A 36 -0.39 -30.07 22.86
C PRO A 36 0.43 -31.36 22.83
N GLY A 37 1.37 -31.49 23.77
CA GLY A 37 2.16 -32.71 23.93
C GLY A 37 1.32 -33.92 24.36
N LEU A 38 1.80 -35.12 24.05
CA LEU A 38 1.13 -36.36 24.47
C LEU A 38 1.40 -36.65 25.95
N HIS A 39 0.41 -37.23 26.63
CA HIS A 39 0.56 -37.62 28.03
C HIS A 39 1.59 -38.75 28.19
N GLY A 40 2.29 -38.75 29.31
CA GLY A 40 3.23 -39.83 29.66
C GLY A 40 2.51 -41.17 29.87
N SER A 41 3.26 -42.26 29.74
CA SER A 41 2.72 -43.60 30.03
C SER A 41 2.55 -43.80 31.53
N GLN A 42 1.58 -44.63 31.91
CA GLN A 42 1.43 -45.04 33.31
C GLN A 42 2.62 -45.90 33.73
N GLY A 43 3.13 -45.69 34.95
CA GLY A 43 4.18 -46.52 35.53
C GLY A 43 3.75 -47.97 35.69
N LEU A 44 4.72 -48.89 35.65
CA LEU A 44 4.44 -50.31 35.84
C LEU A 44 4.02 -50.59 37.30
N PRO A 45 3.13 -51.58 37.54
CA PRO A 45 2.84 -52.03 38.90
C PRO A 45 4.10 -52.47 39.65
N GLY A 46 4.10 -52.29 40.97
CA GLY A 46 5.17 -52.84 41.83
C GLY A 46 5.21 -54.36 41.74
N ARG A 47 6.40 -54.95 41.92
CA ARG A 47 6.53 -56.41 42.00
C ARG A 47 5.92 -56.91 43.31
N ASP A 48 5.40 -58.13 43.30
CA ASP A 48 4.89 -58.78 44.50
C ASP A 48 5.97 -58.89 45.60
N GLY A 49 5.52 -58.84 46.85
CA GLY A 49 6.38 -59.06 48.01
C GLY A 49 6.98 -60.47 47.99
N ARG A 50 8.17 -60.64 48.58
CA ARG A 50 8.73 -61.99 48.75
C ARG A 50 7.97 -62.71 49.86
N ASP A 51 7.76 -64.01 49.67
CA ASP A 51 7.18 -64.86 50.69
C ASP A 51 7.99 -64.79 52.00
N GLY A 52 7.28 -64.90 53.13
CA GLY A 52 7.91 -65.00 54.44
C GLY A 52 8.83 -66.22 54.49
N ARG A 53 9.94 -66.11 55.22
CA ARG A 53 10.82 -67.28 55.43
C ARG A 53 10.11 -68.30 56.30
N ASP A 54 10.26 -69.57 55.95
CA ASP A 54 9.79 -70.68 56.77
C ASP A 54 10.42 -70.60 58.17
N GLY A 55 9.60 -70.86 59.19
CA GLY A 55 10.09 -70.96 60.57
C GLY A 55 11.10 -72.10 60.71
N THR A 56 12.18 -71.90 61.45
CA THR A 56 13.15 -72.96 61.74
C THR A 56 12.50 -74.08 62.56
N ALA A 57 12.79 -75.34 62.21
CA ALA A 57 12.24 -76.51 62.91
C ALA A 57 12.63 -76.51 64.40
N GLY A 58 11.64 -76.49 65.30
CA GLY A 58 11.86 -76.50 66.75
C GLY A 58 12.09 -77.90 67.31
N MET A 59 12.96 -78.01 68.34
CA MET A 59 13.00 -79.16 69.23
C MET A 59 11.73 -79.19 70.10
N GLN A 60 11.23 -80.38 70.43
CA GLN A 60 9.92 -80.62 71.04
C GLN A 60 9.67 -79.80 72.33
N GLY A 61 8.85 -78.74 72.23
CA GLY A 61 8.32 -77.94 73.34
C GLY A 61 7.65 -76.63 72.85
N GLU A 62 6.39 -76.41 73.26
CA GLU A 62 5.40 -75.32 72.98
C GLU A 62 5.24 -74.77 71.53
N LYS A 63 3.97 -74.52 71.14
CA LYS A 63 3.55 -74.12 69.78
C LYS A 63 4.23 -72.82 69.35
N GLY A 64 5.06 -72.87 68.31
CA GLY A 64 5.70 -71.69 67.73
C GLY A 64 4.68 -70.66 67.22
N GLU A 65 4.97 -69.38 67.44
CA GLU A 65 4.16 -68.28 66.90
C GLU A 65 4.21 -68.26 65.36
N PHE A 66 3.15 -67.75 64.73
CA PHE A 66 3.12 -67.54 63.28
C PHE A 66 4.26 -66.61 62.87
N GLY A 67 4.95 -66.95 61.77
CA GLY A 67 5.97 -66.08 61.20
C GLY A 67 5.39 -64.71 60.83
N PRO A 68 6.20 -63.63 60.92
CA PRO A 68 5.73 -62.30 60.56
C PRO A 68 5.33 -62.25 59.07
N PRO A 69 4.36 -61.39 58.69
CA PRO A 69 4.01 -61.18 57.29
C PRO A 69 5.22 -60.83 56.42
N GLY A 70 5.19 -61.27 55.15
CA GLY A 70 6.21 -60.92 54.16
C GLY A 70 6.31 -59.40 53.98
N VAL A 71 7.51 -58.93 53.64
CA VAL A 71 7.74 -57.49 53.41
C VAL A 71 7.00 -57.05 52.14
N PRO A 72 6.32 -55.88 52.14
CA PRO A 72 5.74 -55.32 50.94
C PRO A 72 6.77 -55.20 49.81
N GLY A 73 6.34 -55.49 48.58
CA GLY A 73 7.19 -55.36 47.41
C GLY A 73 7.62 -53.91 47.17
N PRO A 74 8.73 -53.69 46.43
CA PRO A 74 9.18 -52.34 46.11
C PRO A 74 8.14 -51.62 45.24
N ARG A 75 8.01 -50.30 45.44
CA ARG A 75 7.18 -49.43 44.61
C ARG A 75 7.60 -49.56 43.14
N GLY A 76 6.63 -49.67 42.24
CA GLY A 76 6.88 -49.73 40.79
C GLY A 76 7.54 -48.46 40.26
N ASP A 77 8.23 -48.60 39.13
CA ASP A 77 8.96 -47.50 38.50
C ASP A 77 8.01 -46.40 38.03
N SER A 78 8.47 -45.15 38.13
CA SER A 78 7.69 -44.00 37.63
C SER A 78 7.57 -44.08 36.10
N GLY A 79 6.40 -43.71 35.58
CA GLY A 79 6.17 -43.65 34.13
C GLY A 79 7.10 -42.65 33.45
N SER A 80 7.37 -42.86 32.16
CA SER A 80 8.22 -41.94 31.40
C SER A 80 7.52 -40.59 31.21
N PRO A 81 8.25 -39.46 31.28
CA PRO A 81 7.70 -38.15 30.93
C PRO A 81 7.04 -38.14 29.55
N GLY A 82 5.96 -37.37 29.38
CA GLY A 82 5.33 -37.16 28.09
C GLY A 82 6.25 -36.47 27.09
N ILE A 83 5.96 -36.61 25.80
CA ILE A 83 6.74 -35.95 24.74
C ILE A 83 6.19 -34.54 24.54
N ASN A 84 7.10 -33.56 24.45
CA ASN A 84 6.73 -32.16 24.18
C ASN A 84 5.95 -32.05 22.86
N GLY A 85 4.97 -31.15 22.83
CA GLY A 85 4.21 -30.84 21.61
C GLY A 85 5.09 -30.29 20.49
N LEU A 86 4.63 -30.42 19.25
CA LEU A 86 5.32 -29.85 18.10
C LEU A 86 5.20 -28.32 18.11
N ASN A 87 6.27 -27.63 17.73
CA ASN A 87 6.20 -26.19 17.50
C ASN A 87 5.19 -25.90 16.38
N GLY A 88 4.41 -24.83 16.55
CA GLY A 88 3.48 -24.35 15.53
C GLY A 88 4.19 -23.92 14.25
N GLU A 89 3.48 -23.97 13.13
CA GLU A 89 4.01 -23.51 11.86
C GLU A 89 4.19 -21.99 11.87
N LYS A 90 5.29 -21.52 11.28
CA LYS A 90 5.53 -20.09 11.08
C LYS A 90 4.43 -19.54 10.17
N GLY A 91 3.82 -18.42 10.56
CA GLY A 91 2.83 -17.74 9.72
C GLY A 91 3.40 -17.38 8.34
N ALA A 92 2.52 -17.29 7.35
CA ALA A 92 2.89 -16.91 5.99
C ALA A 92 3.58 -15.54 5.97
N GLN A 93 4.55 -15.36 5.07
CA GLN A 93 5.18 -14.07 4.83
C GLN A 93 4.12 -13.07 4.34
N GLY A 94 4.05 -11.88 4.96
CA GLY A 94 3.16 -10.81 4.49
C GLY A 94 3.59 -10.30 3.11
N GLU A 95 2.64 -10.02 2.23
CA GLU A 95 2.90 -9.39 0.93
C GLU A 95 3.28 -7.91 1.09
N CYS A 96 4.20 -7.43 0.25
CA CYS A 96 4.62 -6.02 0.24
C CYS A 96 3.50 -5.11 -0.29
N ALA A 97 2.89 -4.27 0.54
CA ALA A 97 1.97 -3.23 0.05
C ALA A 97 2.76 -2.00 -0.44
N VAL A 98 3.11 -1.96 -1.73
CA VAL A 98 3.51 -0.73 -2.42
C VAL A 98 2.56 -0.49 -3.59
N ALA A 99 1.49 0.23 -3.32
CA ALA A 99 0.73 0.99 -4.31
C ALA A 99 -0.13 1.95 -3.48
N PRO A 100 0.03 3.27 -3.63
CA PRO A 100 -0.30 3.91 -4.90
C PRO A 100 0.53 5.17 -5.23
N ARG A 101 0.90 5.40 -6.49
CA ARG A 101 1.40 6.71 -6.92
C ARG A 101 0.62 7.15 -8.14
N SER A 102 0.12 8.38 -8.10
CA SER A 102 -0.53 9.01 -9.24
C SER A 102 -0.39 10.49 -9.03
N ALA A 103 0.49 11.12 -9.78
CA ALA A 103 0.65 12.56 -9.79
C ALA A 103 1.10 13.04 -11.18
N PHE A 104 0.60 14.20 -11.57
CA PHE A 104 1.12 14.92 -12.72
C PHE A 104 1.13 16.42 -12.43
N THR A 105 2.00 17.12 -13.15
CA THR A 105 1.93 18.57 -13.30
C THR A 105 2.40 18.94 -14.70
N ALA A 106 1.65 19.81 -15.35
CA ALA A 106 1.92 20.29 -16.68
C ALA A 106 1.62 21.79 -16.78
N LYS A 107 2.22 22.45 -17.76
CA LYS A 107 2.02 23.87 -18.04
C LYS A 107 1.74 24.11 -19.51
N ARG A 108 1.13 25.25 -19.82
CA ARG A 108 0.86 25.64 -21.20
C ARG A 108 2.09 26.24 -21.87
N SER A 109 2.34 25.87 -23.12
CA SER A 109 3.27 26.58 -23.98
C SER A 109 2.82 28.02 -24.26
N GLU A 110 3.77 28.81 -24.71
CA GLU A 110 3.51 30.17 -25.17
C GLU A 110 2.67 30.11 -26.46
N SER A 111 1.37 30.37 -26.34
CA SER A 111 0.47 30.44 -27.50
C SER A 111 -0.03 31.88 -27.72
N ARG A 112 -0.12 32.26 -29.01
CA ARG A 112 -0.79 33.49 -29.43
C ARG A 112 -2.29 33.30 -29.64
N SER A 113 -2.76 32.06 -29.84
CA SER A 113 -4.18 31.74 -29.93
C SER A 113 -4.73 31.39 -28.55
N PRO A 114 -5.87 31.99 -28.15
CA PRO A 114 -6.54 31.58 -26.92
C PRO A 114 -7.04 30.14 -27.04
N PRO A 115 -7.23 29.43 -25.92
CA PRO A 115 -7.85 28.11 -25.94
C PRO A 115 -9.26 28.18 -26.52
N LEU A 116 -9.67 27.12 -27.19
CA LEU A 116 -11.06 26.96 -27.62
C LEU A 116 -11.95 26.73 -26.40
N ALA A 117 -13.11 27.36 -26.38
CA ALA A 117 -14.14 27.07 -25.39
C ALA A 117 -14.76 25.68 -25.63
N ASP A 118 -15.35 25.10 -24.59
CA ASP A 118 -16.03 23.80 -24.64
C ASP A 118 -15.15 22.61 -25.07
N GLN A 119 -13.82 22.77 -25.01
CA GLN A 119 -12.85 21.71 -25.25
C GLN A 119 -11.86 21.63 -24.09
N PRO A 120 -11.30 20.42 -23.80
CA PRO A 120 -10.19 20.29 -22.88
C PRO A 120 -9.02 21.20 -23.26
N ILE A 121 -8.47 21.89 -22.26
CA ILE A 121 -7.31 22.74 -22.43
C ILE A 121 -6.06 21.87 -22.31
N CYS A 122 -5.26 21.82 -23.37
CA CYS A 122 -3.98 21.14 -23.35
C CYS A 122 -2.94 21.96 -22.57
N PHE A 123 -2.46 21.40 -21.45
CA PHE A 123 -1.21 21.81 -20.80
C PHE A 123 -0.12 20.89 -21.35
N ASP A 124 0.53 21.33 -22.42
CA ASP A 124 1.34 20.54 -23.33
C ASP A 124 2.80 20.35 -22.88
N ILE A 125 3.28 21.18 -21.97
CA ILE A 125 4.63 21.06 -21.39
C ILE A 125 4.52 20.32 -20.05
N VAL A 126 4.85 19.03 -20.07
CA VAL A 126 4.87 18.17 -18.87
C VAL A 126 6.06 18.51 -17.98
N LEU A 127 5.80 18.69 -16.68
CA LEU A 127 6.83 18.88 -15.66
C LEU A 127 7.07 17.58 -14.87
N ILE A 128 6.00 16.89 -14.49
CA ILE A 128 6.01 15.59 -13.82
C ILE A 128 4.85 14.78 -14.37
N ASN A 129 5.08 13.53 -14.77
CA ASN A 129 4.04 12.59 -15.21
C ASN A 129 4.60 11.16 -15.20
N GLU A 130 5.19 10.75 -14.08
CA GLU A 130 5.94 9.49 -13.98
C GLU A 130 5.08 8.25 -14.31
N GLN A 131 3.78 8.30 -13.99
CA GLN A 131 2.85 7.20 -14.25
C GLN A 131 2.14 7.30 -15.61
N GLY A 132 2.27 8.41 -16.34
CA GLY A 132 1.62 8.57 -17.64
C GLY A 132 0.09 8.75 -17.57
N HIS A 133 -0.51 8.93 -16.40
CA HIS A 133 -1.95 9.10 -16.22
C HIS A 133 -2.49 10.42 -16.80
N TYR A 134 -1.63 11.39 -17.12
CA TYR A 134 -2.00 12.61 -17.84
C TYR A 134 -1.53 12.57 -19.29
N ASP A 135 -2.43 12.84 -20.23
CA ASP A 135 -2.11 12.96 -21.65
C ASP A 135 -2.05 14.43 -22.07
N ALA A 136 -0.84 14.89 -22.39
CA ALA A 136 -0.57 16.26 -22.79
C ALA A 136 -1.16 16.64 -24.15
N ASN A 137 -1.48 15.66 -25.01
CA ASN A 137 -2.09 15.92 -26.31
C ASN A 137 -3.58 16.23 -26.19
N THR A 138 -4.25 15.58 -25.24
CA THR A 138 -5.70 15.75 -24.99
C THR A 138 -6.00 16.69 -23.84
N GLY A 139 -5.05 16.97 -22.94
CA GLY A 139 -5.26 17.79 -21.75
C GLY A 139 -6.01 17.08 -20.62
N LYS A 140 -6.14 15.75 -20.69
CA LYS A 140 -6.92 14.94 -19.76
C LYS A 140 -6.02 14.12 -18.84
N PHE A 141 -6.46 14.02 -17.59
CA PHE A 141 -6.00 13.02 -16.64
C PHE A 141 -6.99 11.85 -16.63
N THR A 142 -6.51 10.62 -16.76
CA THR A 142 -7.31 9.40 -16.65
C THR A 142 -6.91 8.66 -15.37
N CYS A 143 -7.89 8.39 -14.53
CA CYS A 143 -7.68 7.71 -13.27
C CYS A 143 -7.39 6.22 -13.48
N GLU A 144 -6.30 5.72 -12.92
CA GLU A 144 -6.04 4.27 -12.81
C GLU A 144 -6.22 3.75 -11.37
N ILE A 145 -6.09 4.62 -10.36
CA ILE A 145 -6.09 4.24 -8.95
C ILE A 145 -7.33 4.83 -8.27
N PRO A 146 -8.28 4.02 -7.77
CA PRO A 146 -9.45 4.54 -7.07
C PRO A 146 -9.03 5.29 -5.81
N GLY A 147 -9.56 6.50 -5.61
CA GLY A 147 -9.17 7.33 -4.49
C GLY A 147 -9.78 8.72 -4.48
N VAL A 148 -9.28 9.54 -3.57
CA VAL A 148 -9.51 10.99 -3.60
C VAL A 148 -8.29 11.68 -4.15
N TYR A 149 -8.53 12.55 -5.13
CA TYR A 149 -7.54 13.33 -5.82
C TYR A 149 -7.73 14.80 -5.50
N TYR A 150 -6.62 15.52 -5.41
CA TYR A 150 -6.64 16.97 -5.40
C TYR A 150 -6.16 17.48 -6.76
N PHE A 151 -6.93 18.37 -7.36
CA PHE A 151 -6.58 19.07 -8.59
C PHE A 151 -6.43 20.56 -8.31
N ALA A 152 -5.41 21.18 -8.91
CA ALA A 152 -5.15 22.60 -8.81
C ALA A 152 -4.75 23.17 -10.16
N VAL A 153 -5.30 24.33 -10.47
CA VAL A 153 -4.95 25.16 -11.61
C VAL A 153 -4.44 26.49 -11.08
N HIS A 154 -3.26 26.89 -11.55
CA HIS A 154 -2.74 28.24 -11.34
C HIS A 154 -2.58 28.89 -12.70
N ALA A 155 -3.47 29.81 -13.04
CA ALA A 155 -3.53 30.45 -14.34
C ALA A 155 -3.01 31.88 -14.27
N THR A 156 -2.23 32.27 -15.28
CA THR A 156 -2.02 33.67 -15.61
C THR A 156 -3.18 34.14 -16.49
N VAL A 157 -3.76 35.30 -16.17
CA VAL A 157 -4.91 35.87 -16.86
C VAL A 157 -4.51 37.15 -17.58
N TYR A 158 -4.73 37.21 -18.89
CA TYR A 158 -4.36 38.37 -19.69
C TYR A 158 -5.27 38.56 -20.91
N ARG A 159 -5.39 39.82 -21.37
CA ARG A 159 -6.19 40.29 -22.53
C ARG A 159 -7.70 40.22 -22.35
N THR A 160 -8.23 39.15 -21.77
CA THR A 160 -9.66 38.99 -21.45
C THR A 160 -9.83 38.37 -20.07
N SER A 161 -11.06 38.40 -19.53
CA SER A 161 -11.37 37.70 -18.27
C SER A 161 -11.21 36.20 -18.47
N LEU A 162 -10.95 35.47 -17.39
CA LEU A 162 -10.84 34.01 -17.42
C LEU A 162 -11.93 33.38 -16.57
N GLN A 163 -12.61 32.41 -17.15
CA GLN A 163 -13.44 31.44 -16.45
C GLN A 163 -12.95 30.04 -16.84
N PHE A 164 -12.85 29.14 -15.88
CA PHE A 164 -12.63 27.74 -16.18
C PHE A 164 -13.34 26.84 -15.19
N ASP A 165 -13.62 25.64 -15.64
CA ASP A 165 -14.14 24.54 -14.86
C ASP A 165 -13.08 23.44 -14.73
N ILE A 166 -12.99 22.86 -13.53
CA ILE A 166 -12.42 21.52 -13.38
C ILE A 166 -13.55 20.54 -13.69
N MET A 167 -13.37 19.73 -14.72
CA MET A 167 -14.37 18.80 -15.24
C MET A 167 -14.07 17.39 -14.76
N LYS A 168 -15.12 16.62 -14.45
CA LYS A 168 -15.06 15.17 -14.27
C LYS A 168 -16.09 14.52 -15.18
N ASN A 169 -15.67 13.64 -16.10
CA ASN A 169 -16.56 12.90 -17.00
C ASN A 169 -17.64 13.76 -17.67
N GLY A 170 -17.30 15.00 -18.06
CA GLY A 170 -18.20 15.93 -18.74
C GLY A 170 -19.05 16.80 -17.81
N HIS A 171 -18.95 16.64 -16.49
CA HIS A 171 -19.64 17.47 -15.50
C HIS A 171 -18.65 18.42 -14.79
N SER A 172 -19.06 19.67 -14.58
CA SER A 172 -18.26 20.61 -13.79
C SER A 172 -18.24 20.19 -12.32
N VAL A 173 -17.03 20.05 -11.77
CA VAL A 173 -16.79 19.84 -10.34
C VAL A 173 -16.81 21.17 -9.62
N ALA A 174 -16.08 22.15 -10.16
CA ALA A 174 -15.96 23.49 -9.59
C ALA A 174 -15.60 24.48 -10.70
N SER A 175 -16.17 25.69 -10.58
CA SER A 175 -16.01 26.79 -11.52
C SER A 175 -15.27 27.95 -10.86
N PHE A 176 -14.34 28.56 -11.60
CA PHE A 176 -13.51 29.66 -11.11
C PHE A 176 -13.55 30.82 -12.11
N PHE A 177 -13.49 32.04 -11.60
CA PHE A 177 -13.55 33.25 -12.42
C PHE A 177 -12.60 34.33 -11.92
N GLN A 178 -11.97 35.02 -12.86
CA GLN A 178 -11.19 36.23 -12.62
C GLN A 178 -11.53 37.29 -13.66
N PHE A 179 -12.00 38.43 -13.17
CA PHE A 179 -12.20 39.61 -13.99
C PHE A 179 -10.87 40.18 -14.47
N TYR A 180 -10.81 40.56 -15.75
CA TYR A 180 -9.69 41.30 -16.33
C TYR A 180 -10.11 42.71 -16.75
N GLY A 181 -9.64 43.72 -16.02
CA GLY A 181 -10.03 45.12 -16.21
C GLY A 181 -9.25 45.88 -17.28
N ASN A 182 -8.82 45.22 -18.37
CA ASN A 182 -7.99 45.82 -19.42
C ASN A 182 -6.68 46.44 -18.89
N TRP A 183 -6.09 45.83 -17.87
CA TRP A 183 -4.81 46.29 -17.31
C TRP A 183 -3.66 46.17 -18.33
N PRO A 184 -2.56 46.91 -18.15
CA PRO A 184 -1.38 46.78 -19.02
C PRO A 184 -0.56 45.51 -18.74
N LYS A 185 -0.85 44.77 -17.66
CA LYS A 185 -0.12 43.59 -17.20
C LYS A 185 -1.08 42.46 -16.81
N PRO A 186 -0.62 41.19 -16.87
CA PRO A 186 -1.41 40.05 -16.43
C PRO A 186 -1.78 40.09 -14.94
N THR A 187 -2.86 39.38 -14.60
CA THR A 187 -3.25 39.02 -13.22
C THR A 187 -3.23 37.49 -13.07
N SER A 188 -3.69 36.96 -11.94
CA SER A 188 -3.76 35.52 -11.66
C SER A 188 -5.17 35.05 -11.34
N LEU A 189 -5.42 33.76 -11.59
CA LEU A 189 -6.58 33.01 -11.09
C LEU A 189 -6.07 31.66 -10.60
N SER A 190 -6.50 31.22 -9.44
CA SER A 190 -6.23 29.87 -8.96
C SER A 190 -7.52 29.20 -8.53
N GLY A 191 -7.61 27.91 -8.80
CA GLY A 191 -8.76 27.09 -8.45
C GLY A 191 -8.31 25.68 -8.16
N GLY A 192 -9.01 25.00 -7.26
CA GLY A 192 -8.73 23.61 -6.95
C GLY A 192 -9.90 22.93 -6.25
N ALA A 193 -9.96 21.62 -6.37
CA ALA A 193 -11.03 20.81 -5.79
C ALA A 193 -10.52 19.41 -5.43
N LEU A 194 -11.10 18.83 -4.38
CA LEU A 194 -10.99 17.41 -4.08
C LEU A 194 -12.06 16.65 -4.85
N VAL A 195 -11.68 15.56 -5.50
CA VAL A 195 -12.58 14.74 -6.31
C VAL A 195 -12.34 13.27 -6.00
N ARG A 196 -13.43 12.54 -5.77
CA ARG A 196 -13.39 11.07 -5.75
C ARG A 196 -13.38 10.56 -7.19
N LEU A 197 -12.40 9.72 -7.51
CA LEU A 197 -12.27 9.06 -8.81
C LEU A 197 -12.26 7.54 -8.65
N GLU A 198 -12.91 6.88 -9.60
CA GLU A 198 -12.80 5.44 -9.87
C GLU A 198 -11.93 5.26 -11.14
N PRO A 199 -11.39 4.05 -11.43
CA PRO A 199 -10.64 3.82 -12.65
C PRO A 199 -11.44 4.20 -13.90
N GLU A 200 -10.75 4.70 -14.91
CA GLU A 200 -11.29 5.27 -16.17
C GLU A 200 -12.01 6.62 -16.03
N ASP A 201 -12.23 7.14 -14.82
CA ASP A 201 -12.72 8.51 -14.66
C ASP A 201 -11.69 9.50 -15.25
N GLU A 202 -12.18 10.44 -16.08
CA GLU A 202 -11.36 11.48 -16.69
C GLU A 202 -11.58 12.83 -16.01
N VAL A 203 -10.49 13.57 -15.79
CA VAL A 203 -10.49 14.94 -15.27
C VAL A 203 -9.70 15.87 -16.19
N TRP A 204 -10.25 17.04 -16.48
CA TRP A 204 -9.59 18.06 -17.29
C TRP A 204 -10.02 19.47 -16.91
N VAL A 205 -9.39 20.47 -17.54
CA VAL A 205 -9.77 21.87 -17.42
C VAL A 205 -10.41 22.31 -18.73
N GLN A 206 -11.55 23.00 -18.67
CA GLN A 206 -12.14 23.65 -19.84
C GLN A 206 -12.60 25.07 -19.52
N VAL A 207 -12.74 25.91 -20.54
CA VAL A 207 -13.48 27.18 -20.42
C VAL A 207 -14.95 26.88 -20.67
N GLY A 208 -15.81 27.16 -19.69
CA GLY A 208 -17.26 26.93 -19.77
C GLY A 208 -18.06 28.10 -20.32
N VAL A 209 -17.44 29.28 -20.48
CA VAL A 209 -18.07 30.48 -21.06
C VAL A 209 -17.19 31.04 -22.17
N GLY A 210 -17.70 31.03 -23.41
CA GLY A 210 -16.94 31.32 -24.63
C GLY A 210 -16.17 32.64 -24.69
N ASP A 211 -16.61 33.67 -23.97
CA ASP A 211 -15.96 34.98 -23.96
C ASP A 211 -14.84 35.10 -22.90
N TYR A 212 -14.75 34.15 -21.96
CA TYR A 212 -13.85 34.22 -20.81
C TYR A 212 -12.65 33.27 -20.95
N ILE A 213 -11.96 33.38 -22.09
CA ILE A 213 -10.84 32.52 -22.51
C ILE A 213 -9.45 33.05 -22.13
N GLY A 214 -9.35 33.91 -21.10
CA GLY A 214 -8.16 34.69 -20.76
C GLY A 214 -6.91 33.93 -20.27
N PHE A 215 -6.80 32.61 -20.50
CA PHE A 215 -5.61 31.84 -20.17
C PHE A 215 -4.37 32.37 -20.91
N TYR A 216 -3.26 32.52 -20.20
CA TYR A 216 -2.04 33.08 -20.76
C TYR A 216 -0.77 32.38 -20.26
N SER A 217 0.25 32.34 -21.11
CA SER A 217 1.62 31.95 -20.79
C SER A 217 2.59 32.82 -21.58
N SER A 218 3.75 33.12 -20.99
CA SER A 218 4.84 33.87 -21.60
C SER A 218 6.18 33.40 -21.03
N ILE A 219 7.28 33.94 -21.55
CA ILE A 219 8.64 33.70 -21.05
C ILE A 219 8.78 33.89 -19.52
N LYS A 220 7.91 34.70 -18.88
CA LYS A 220 7.97 35.03 -17.44
C LYS A 220 6.71 34.67 -16.66
N THR A 221 5.71 34.05 -17.27
CA THR A 221 4.44 33.72 -16.63
C THR A 221 3.92 32.38 -17.12
N ASP A 222 3.49 31.53 -16.21
CA ASP A 222 2.98 30.20 -16.55
C ASP A 222 1.50 30.07 -16.18
N SER A 223 0.81 29.19 -16.90
CA SER A 223 -0.45 28.60 -16.46
C SER A 223 -0.25 27.10 -16.30
N THR A 224 -0.52 26.57 -15.10
CA THR A 224 -0.24 25.19 -14.72
C THR A 224 -1.50 24.44 -14.32
N PHE A 225 -1.49 23.12 -14.54
CA PHE A 225 -2.49 22.18 -14.06
C PHE A 225 -1.78 21.02 -13.37
N THR A 226 -2.19 20.74 -12.15
CA THR A 226 -1.58 19.73 -11.27
C THR A 226 -2.68 18.86 -10.69
N GLY A 227 -2.43 17.56 -10.62
CA GLY A 227 -3.33 16.60 -9.98
C GLY A 227 -2.53 15.51 -9.29
N PHE A 228 -2.96 15.11 -8.09
CA PHE A 228 -2.34 14.00 -7.38
C PHE A 228 -3.33 13.26 -6.47
N LEU A 229 -3.06 11.98 -6.28
CA LEU A 229 -3.78 11.13 -5.34
C LEU A 229 -3.46 11.55 -3.90
N VAL A 230 -4.49 11.85 -3.12
CA VAL A 230 -4.39 12.17 -1.68
C VAL A 230 -4.44 10.89 -0.85
N TYR A 231 -5.40 10.01 -1.13
CA TYR A 231 -5.48 8.69 -0.53
C TYR A 231 -6.26 7.72 -1.43
N SER A 232 -5.85 6.46 -1.46
CA SER A 232 -6.50 5.42 -2.26
C SER A 232 -7.61 4.71 -1.50
N TYR A 233 -8.64 4.28 -2.22
CA TYR A 233 -9.63 3.31 -1.76
C TYR A 233 -9.25 1.87 -2.05
N TRP A 234 -8.03 1.64 -2.53
CA TRP A 234 -7.50 0.31 -2.82
C TRP A 234 -7.51 -0.53 -1.53
N GLN A 235 -8.59 -1.27 -1.32
CA GLN A 235 -8.65 -2.32 -0.32
C GLN A 235 -7.97 -3.52 -0.93
N ASN A 236 -6.89 -3.99 -0.31
CA ASN A 236 -6.55 -5.40 -0.43
C ASN A 236 -7.81 -6.15 0.01
N SER A 237 -8.45 -6.86 -0.91
CA SER A 237 -9.62 -7.71 -0.66
C SER A 237 -9.27 -8.83 0.33
N ALA A 238 -8.96 -8.50 1.57
CA ALA A 238 -9.09 -9.40 2.70
C ALA A 238 -10.51 -9.17 3.21
N VAL A 239 -11.42 -9.96 2.65
CA VAL A 239 -12.68 -10.36 3.29
C VAL A 239 -12.44 -10.38 4.80
N PHE A 240 -13.14 -9.54 5.56
CA PHE A 240 -13.49 -9.59 6.99
C PHE A 240 -13.66 -8.14 7.50
N ALA A 241 -14.86 -7.59 7.26
CA ALA A 241 -15.46 -6.55 8.08
C ALA A 241 -16.74 -7.14 8.69
#